data_AF-A0A9D4FZQ5-F1
#
_entry.id   AF-A0A9D4FZQ5-F1
#
_cell.length_a   1.000
_cell.length_b   1.000
_cell.length_c   1.000
_cell.angle_alpha   90.00
_cell.angle_beta   90.00
_cell.angle_gamma   90.00
#
_symmetry.space_group_name_H-M   'P 1'
#
loop_
_entity.id
_entity.type
_entity.pdbx_description
1 polymer ?
#
loop_
_entity_poly.entity_id
_entity_poly.type
_entity_poly.pdbx_seq_one_letter_code
_entity_poly.pdbx_strand_id
1 'polypeptide(L)' 'MPVRLPDSNSNSPMECAARCHGYAYSGTQVGTACYCGDCLNSTSMPDVECNMACPGDSSKNCGGKWRMSVYSKRAR' A
#
# COMPACT_ATOMS: atom_id res chain seq x y z
N MET A 1 1.47 -9.26 5.49
CA MET A 1 1.52 -9.14 4.02
C MET A 1 2.87 -9.63 3.52
N PRO A 2 2.96 -10.89 3.07
CA PRO A 2 4.25 -11.50 2.74
C PRO A 2 4.74 -11.19 1.32
N VAL A 3 3.86 -10.78 0.41
CA VAL A 3 4.21 -10.62 -1.01
C VAL A 3 4.57 -9.16 -1.28
N ARG A 4 5.81 -8.90 -1.68
CA ARG A 4 6.25 -7.61 -2.23
C ARG A 4 6.27 -7.70 -3.75
N LEU A 5 5.55 -6.81 -4.42
CA LEU A 5 5.55 -6.71 -5.87
C LEU A 5 6.71 -5.83 -6.36
N PRO A 6 7.07 -5.88 -7.67
CA PRO A 6 8.00 -4.92 -8.26
C PRO A 6 7.55 -3.48 -8.05
N ASP A 7 8.52 -2.59 -7.81
CA ASP A 7 8.29 -1.16 -7.65
C ASP A 7 7.65 -0.56 -8.91
N SER A 8 6.77 0.42 -8.75
CA SER A 8 6.08 1.10 -9.85
C SER A 8 6.24 2.62 -9.74
N ASN A 9 6.64 3.25 -10.85
CA ASN A 9 6.69 4.72 -10.96
C ASN A 9 5.29 5.34 -11.21
N SER A 10 4.26 4.51 -11.35
CA SER A 10 2.85 4.93 -11.38
C SER A 10 2.08 4.40 -10.16
N ASN A 11 2.78 3.92 -9.13
CA ASN A 11 2.14 3.36 -7.95
C ASN A 11 1.11 4.33 -7.34
N SER A 12 -0.04 3.78 -6.97
CA SER A 12 -1.14 4.45 -6.28
C SER A 12 -1.90 3.40 -5.45
N PRO A 13 -2.76 3.80 -4.49
CA PRO A 13 -3.54 2.83 -3.73
C PRO A 13 -4.43 1.97 -4.64
N MET A 14 -5.02 2.59 -5.66
CA MET A 14 -5.88 1.92 -6.64
C MET A 14 -5.10 0.97 -7.53
N GLU A 15 -3.94 1.39 -8.06
CA GLU A 15 -3.09 0.52 -8.87
C GLU A 15 -2.58 -0.68 -8.05
N CYS A 16 -2.13 -0.43 -6.83
CA CYS A 16 -1.66 -1.49 -5.93
C CYS A 16 -2.80 -2.47 -5.58
N ALA A 17 -4.00 -1.98 -5.29
CA ALA A 17 -5.17 -2.82 -5.06
C ALA A 17 -5.53 -3.68 -6.29
N ALA A 18 -5.45 -3.12 -7.49
CA ALA A 18 -5.70 -3.86 -8.73
C ALA A 18 -4.64 -4.96 -8.96
N ARG A 19 -3.37 -4.67 -8.70
CA ARG A 19 -2.27 -5.66 -8.79
C ARG A 19 -2.42 -6.75 -7.72
N CYS A 20 -2.99 -6.42 -6.57
CA CYS A 20 -3.26 -7.36 -5.47
C CYS A 20 -4.67 -7.98 -5.52
N HIS A 21 -5.38 -8.00 -6.67
CA HIS A 21 -6.77 -8.46 -6.75
C HIS A 21 -7.04 -9.87 -6.20
N GLY A 22 -6.02 -10.74 -6.13
CA GLY A 22 -6.12 -12.08 -5.55
C GLY A 22 -6.05 -12.16 -4.02
N TYR A 23 -5.74 -11.06 -3.33
CA TYR A 23 -5.49 -11.01 -1.89
C TYR A 23 -6.55 -10.20 -1.14
N ALA A 24 -6.72 -10.47 0.15
CA ALA A 24 -7.64 -9.72 1.01
C ALA A 24 -7.18 -8.28 1.31
N TYR A 25 -5.86 -8.04 1.29
CA TYR A 25 -5.25 -6.74 1.56
C TYR A 25 -4.23 -6.37 0.50
N SER A 26 -4.14 -5.07 0.24
CA SER A 26 -3.07 -4.41 -0.51
C SER A 26 -2.40 -3.35 0.36
N GLY A 27 -1.15 -3.02 0.11
CA GLY A 27 -0.44 -2.04 0.91
C GLY A 27 0.66 -1.34 0.13
N THR A 28 0.88 -0.07 0.42
CA THR A 28 1.88 0.76 -0.26
C THR A 28 2.93 1.23 0.74
N GLN A 29 4.20 1.20 0.35
CA GLN A 29 5.33 1.64 1.18
C GLN A 29 6.32 2.40 0.30
N VAL A 30 7.09 3.32 0.91
CA VAL A 30 8.15 4.09 0.24
C VAL A 30 7.74 4.74 -1.10
N GLY A 31 6.45 5.07 -1.27
CA GLY A 31 5.93 5.70 -2.48
C GLY A 31 5.72 4.70 -3.63
N THR A 32 6.75 3.93 -3.99
CA THR A 32 6.76 3.08 -5.20
C THR A 32 6.46 1.61 -4.94
N ALA A 33 6.58 1.13 -3.70
CA ALA A 33 6.45 -0.29 -3.38
C ALA A 33 5.00 -0.67 -3.11
N CYS A 34 4.61 -1.86 -3.57
CA CYS A 34 3.29 -2.45 -3.35
C CYS A 34 3.43 -3.84 -2.70
N TYR A 35 2.54 -4.14 -1.77
CA TYR A 35 2.51 -5.36 -0.98
C TYR A 35 1.12 -5.96 -1.03
N CYS A 36 1.05 -7.29 -1.06
CA CYS A 36 -0.20 -8.03 -1.03
C CYS A 36 -0.18 -9.08 0.10
N GLY A 37 -1.35 -9.47 0.58
CA GLY A 37 -1.49 -10.62 1.46
C GLY A 37 -2.88 -10.78 2.04
N ASP A 38 -3.14 -11.96 2.61
CA ASP A 38 -4.43 -12.28 3.23
C ASP A 38 -4.48 -12.01 4.73
N CYS A 39 -3.33 -11.73 5.33
CA CYS A 39 -3.18 -11.44 6.77
C CYS A 39 -2.33 -10.19 7.00
N LEU A 40 -2.73 -9.43 8.03
CA LEU A 40 -1.98 -8.32 8.59
C LEU A 40 -1.30 -8.80 9.88
N ASN A 41 0.03 -8.92 9.83
CA ASN A 41 0.87 -9.24 10.99
C ASN A 41 1.65 -7.98 11.41
N SER A 42 0.92 -6.88 11.58
CA SER A 42 1.50 -5.55 11.81
C SER A 42 0.61 -4.74 12.75
N THR A 43 1.23 -3.94 13.60
CA THR A 43 0.53 -3.02 14.51
C THR A 43 0.14 -1.74 13.77
N SER A 44 -1.03 -1.19 14.07
CA SER A 44 -1.43 0.11 13.55
C SER A 44 -0.52 1.22 14.08
N MET A 45 -0.13 2.12 13.20
CA MET A 45 0.66 3.31 13.53
C MET A 45 -0.12 4.57 13.16
N PRO A 46 0.24 5.75 13.71
CA PRO A 46 -0.38 7.01 13.32
C PRO A 46 -0.24 7.30 11.82
N ASP A 47 -1.32 7.79 11.18
CA ASP A 47 -1.36 8.06 9.74
C ASP A 47 -0.32 9.09 9.28
N VAL A 48 0.13 9.98 10.18
CA VAL A 48 1.17 10.97 9.91
C VAL A 48 2.51 10.33 9.51
N GLU A 49 2.75 9.08 9.90
CA GLU A 49 3.96 8.35 9.50
C GLU A 49 3.83 7.69 8.11
N CYS A 50 2.65 7.74 7.50
CA CYS A 50 2.31 7.26 6.16
C CYS A 50 2.03 8.45 5.21
N ASN A 51 2.99 9.37 5.09
CA ASN A 51 2.83 10.66 4.41
C ASN A 51 3.63 10.81 3.10
N MET A 52 4.15 9.72 2.54
CA MET A 52 4.90 9.76 1.29
C MET A 52 3.92 9.78 0.11
N ALA A 53 4.01 10.79 -0.76
CA ALA A 53 3.15 10.90 -1.92
C ALA A 53 3.34 9.71 -2.89
N CYS A 54 2.23 9.28 -3.50
CA CYS A 54 2.25 8.28 -4.55
C CYS A 54 2.75 8.90 -5.88
N PRO A 55 3.62 8.21 -6.63
CA PRO A 55 4.11 8.74 -7.91
C PRO A 55 3.05 8.71 -9.02
N GLY A 56 2.04 7.83 -8.94
CA GLY A 56 0.89 7.81 -9.87
C GLY A 56 -0.27 8.72 -9.51
N ASP A 57 -0.32 9.23 -8.28
CA ASP A 57 -1.36 10.16 -7.81
C ASP A 57 -0.85 10.91 -6.58
N SER A 58 -0.28 12.10 -6.79
CA SER A 58 0.31 12.89 -5.70
C SER A 58 -0.70 13.43 -4.67
N SER A 59 -2.01 13.27 -4.92
CA SER A 59 -3.07 13.57 -3.95
C SER A 59 -3.25 12.47 -2.90
N LYS A 60 -2.59 11.31 -3.10
CA LYS A 60 -2.66 10.14 -2.23
C LYS A 60 -1.30 9.85 -1.59
N ASN A 61 -1.36 9.20 -0.43
CA ASN A 61 -0.19 8.71 0.26
C ASN A 61 0.03 7.22 0.00
N CYS A 62 1.29 6.87 -0.26
CA CYS A 62 1.77 5.52 -0.54
C CYS A 62 2.73 5.04 0.56
N GLY A 63 2.29 5.16 1.82
CA GLY A 63 3.05 4.76 3.01
C GLY A 63 4.12 5.76 3.41
N GLY A 64 5.22 5.27 3.99
CA GLY A 64 6.38 6.03 4.43
C GLY A 64 7.65 5.18 4.38
N LYS A 65 8.79 5.73 4.82
CA LYS A 65 10.10 5.05 4.74
C LYS A 65 10.10 3.64 5.37
N TRP A 66 9.39 3.49 6.49
CA TRP A 66 9.26 2.24 7.24
C TRP A 66 7.81 1.99 7.69
N ARG A 67 6.86 2.56 6.96
CA ARG A 67 5.42 2.49 7.28
C ARG A 67 4.63 2.17 6.04
N MET A 68 3.62 1.35 6.20
CA MET A 68 2.81 0.85 5.11
C MET A 68 1.39 1.36 5.28
N SER A 69 0.87 2.04 4.26
CA SER A 69 -0.58 2.28 4.17
C SER A 69 -1.22 0.98 3.70
N VAL A 70 -2.19 0.47 4.46
CA VAL A 70 -2.85 -0.81 4.18
C VAL A 70 -4.30 -0.56 3.79
N TYR A 71 -4.76 -1.26 2.75
CA TYR A 71 -6.09 -1.16 2.19
C TYR A 71 -6.71 -2.55 2.12
N SER A 72 -7.91 -2.71 2.67
CA SER A 72 -8.65 -3.97 2.58
C SER A 72 -9.49 -4.01 1.31
N LYS A 73 -9.62 -5.21 0.72
CA LYS A 73 -10.49 -5.44 -0.44
C LYS A 73 -11.99 -5.33 -0.07
N ARG A 74 -12.32 -5.44 1.22
CA ARG A 74 -13.68 -5.19 1.72
C ARG A 74 -13.90 -3.69 1.90
N ALA A 75 -14.28 -3.03 0.82
CA ALA A 75 -15.27 -1.96 0.92
C ALA A 75 -16.62 -2.63 1.21
N ARG A 76 -17.12 -2.47 2.43
CA ARG A 76 -18.55 -2.59 2.70
C ARG A 76 -19.05 -1.20 3.06
#